data_AF-A0A150T7E3-F1
#
_entry.id   AF-A0A150T7E3-F1
#
_cell.length_a   1.000
_cell.length_b   1.000
_cell.length_c   1.000
_cell.angle_alpha   90.00
_cell.angle_beta   90.00
_cell.angle_gamma   90.00
#
_symmetry.space_group_name_H-M   'P 1'
#
loop_
_entity.id
_entity.type
_entity.pdbx_description
1 polymer ?
#
loop_
_entity_poly.entity_id
_entity_poly.type
_entity_poly.pdbx_seq_one_letter_code
_entity_poly.pdbx_strand_id
1 'polypeptide(L)'
;MAFRGLDQLVESRIQGAIARGELDRLPGQGKPLKEDDLSGLSRDERMEVLLARCAGSAPEEVQLLREIADLREAIARAPAGPARQKLAQTLKDRTLRLTLLFEASGKHVLVGLLDGAARAGAKLAAGAGPEPRRPRSRDR
;
A
#
# COMPACT_ATOMS: atom_id res chain seq x y z
N MET A 1 6.47 -24.46 -9.35
CA MET A 1 5.20 -24.08 -8.67
C MET A 1 4.63 -22.92 -9.48
N ALA A 2 3.43 -23.06 -10.05
CA ALA A 2 2.90 -22.03 -10.97
C ALA A 2 2.41 -20.78 -10.22
N PHE A 3 2.97 -19.60 -10.53
CA PHE A 3 2.59 -18.30 -9.98
C PHE A 3 1.21 -17.81 -10.53
N ARG A 4 0.14 -18.58 -10.37
CA ARG A 4 -1.20 -18.29 -10.96
C ARG A 4 -1.76 -16.89 -10.67
N GLY A 5 -1.49 -16.33 -9.50
CA GLY A 5 -1.96 -14.98 -9.15
C GLY A 5 -1.21 -13.87 -9.90
N LEU A 6 0.04 -14.12 -10.28
CA LEU A 6 0.85 -13.19 -11.06
C LEU A 6 0.36 -13.12 -12.51
N ASP A 7 0.01 -14.26 -13.10
CA ASP A 7 -0.51 -14.33 -14.48
C ASP A 7 -1.73 -13.41 -14.66
N GLN A 8 -2.68 -13.44 -13.72
CA GLN A 8 -3.89 -12.60 -13.76
C GLN A 8 -3.57 -11.11 -13.60
N LEU A 9 -2.62 -10.77 -12.73
CA LEU A 9 -2.20 -9.39 -12.52
C LEU A 9 -1.49 -8.82 -13.76
N VAL A 10 -0.58 -9.62 -14.34
CA VAL A 10 0.17 -9.27 -15.55
C VAL A 10 -0.79 -9.08 -16.72
N GLU A 11 -1.73 -10.00 -16.92
CA GLU A 11 -2.74 -9.90 -17.98
C GLU A 11 -3.58 -8.62 -17.85
N SER A 12 -4.10 -8.34 -16.65
CA SER A 12 -4.88 -7.12 -16.38
C SER A 12 -4.08 -5.84 -16.69
N ARG A 13 -2.79 -5.82 -16.36
CA ARG A 13 -1.88 -4.70 -16.68
C ARG A 13 -1.67 -4.54 -18.18
N ILE A 14 -1.40 -5.64 -18.89
CA ILE A 14 -1.19 -5.63 -20.35
C ILE A 14 -2.44 -5.13 -21.06
N GLN A 15 -3.62 -5.68 -20.73
CA GLN A 15 -4.88 -5.26 -21.34
C GLN A 15 -5.17 -3.78 -21.07
N GLY A 16 -4.90 -3.30 -19.86
CA GLY A 16 -5.01 -1.88 -19.53
C GLY A 16 -4.09 -0.99 -20.39
N ALA A 17 -2.84 -1.41 -20.62
CA ALA A 17 -1.88 -0.68 -21.45
C ALA A 17 -2.29 -0.66 -22.93
N ILE A 18 -2.80 -1.78 -23.45
CA ILE A 18 -3.37 -1.88 -24.81
C ILE A 18 -4.55 -0.91 -24.95
N ALA A 19 -5.49 -0.91 -24.00
CA ALA A 19 -6.67 -0.03 -24.05
C ALA A 19 -6.29 1.46 -24.04
N ARG A 20 -5.15 1.83 -23.47
CA ARG A 20 -4.61 3.20 -23.46
C ARG A 20 -3.73 3.53 -24.67
N GLY A 21 -3.47 2.58 -25.58
CA GLY A 21 -2.58 2.75 -26.73
C GLY A 21 -1.10 2.87 -26.35
N GLU A 22 -0.71 2.50 -25.12
CA GLU A 22 0.67 2.63 -24.62
C GLU A 22 1.65 1.67 -25.31
N LEU A 23 1.14 0.63 -25.97
CA LEU A 23 1.93 -0.35 -26.72
C LEU A 23 1.97 -0.08 -28.23
N ASP A 24 1.39 1.04 -28.69
CA ASP A 24 1.42 1.44 -30.09
C ASP A 24 2.72 2.16 -30.44
N ARG A 25 3.23 1.93 -31.67
CA ARG A 25 4.42 2.60 -32.23
C ARG A 25 5.69 2.46 -31.37
N LEU A 26 5.80 1.35 -30.64
CA LEU A 26 7.01 1.04 -29.87
C LEU A 26 8.23 0.94 -30.79
N PRO A 27 9.42 1.36 -30.31
CA PRO A 27 10.65 1.21 -31.06
C PRO A 27 10.89 -0.28 -31.35
N GLY A 28 10.90 -0.65 -32.64
CA GLY A 28 11.04 -2.04 -33.07
C GLY A 28 9.72 -2.79 -33.30
N GLN A 29 8.56 -2.12 -33.24
CA GLN A 29 7.27 -2.72 -33.59
C GLN A 29 7.32 -3.39 -34.98
N GLY A 30 6.84 -4.63 -35.07
CA GLY A 30 6.82 -5.43 -36.29
C GLY A 30 8.17 -6.07 -36.67
N LYS A 31 9.24 -5.83 -35.91
CA LYS A 31 10.53 -6.49 -36.12
C LYS A 31 10.66 -7.72 -35.20
N PRO A 32 11.43 -8.74 -35.58
CA PRO A 32 11.75 -9.86 -34.69
C PRO A 32 12.33 -9.36 -33.36
N LEU A 33 11.90 -9.97 -32.26
CA LEU A 33 12.49 -9.71 -30.95
C LEU A 33 13.96 -10.16 -30.97
N LYS A 34 14.83 -9.39 -30.31
CA LYS A 34 16.20 -9.84 -30.06
C LYS A 34 16.15 -11.06 -29.16
N GLU A 35 17.00 -12.04 -29.45
CA GLU A 35 17.23 -13.15 -28.52
C GLU A 35 17.68 -12.60 -27.17
N ASP A 36 17.12 -13.14 -26.09
CA ASP A 36 17.52 -12.76 -24.74
C ASP A 36 18.62 -13.71 -24.21
N ASP A 37 19.35 -13.22 -23.21
CA ASP A 37 20.41 -13.98 -22.54
C ASP A 37 19.88 -15.13 -21.66
N LEU A 38 18.56 -15.33 -21.59
CA LEU A 38 17.85 -16.29 -20.74
C LEU A 38 17.29 -17.49 -21.52
N SER A 39 17.55 -17.57 -22.83
CA SER A 39 17.07 -18.62 -23.74
C SER A 39 17.43 -20.04 -23.30
N GLY A 40 18.52 -20.23 -22.54
CA GLY A 40 18.94 -21.52 -21.98
C GLY A 40 18.22 -21.95 -20.69
N LEU A 41 17.41 -21.07 -20.08
CA LEU A 41 16.70 -21.35 -18.83
C LEU A 41 15.30 -21.91 -19.09
N SER A 42 14.79 -22.73 -18.18
CA SER A 42 13.38 -23.15 -18.18
C SER A 42 12.44 -21.97 -17.89
N ARG A 43 11.13 -22.16 -18.14
CA ARG A 43 10.13 -21.10 -17.91
C ARG A 43 10.15 -20.57 -16.47
N ASP A 44 10.27 -21.45 -15.49
CA ASP A 44 10.24 -21.09 -14.08
C ASP A 44 11.52 -20.33 -13.68
N GLU A 45 12.69 -20.81 -14.13
CA GLU A 45 13.98 -20.14 -13.90
C GLU A 45 14.05 -18.75 -14.55
N ARG A 46 13.52 -18.60 -15.77
CA ARG A 46 13.39 -17.28 -16.42
C ARG A 46 12.55 -16.34 -15.60
N MET A 47 11.42 -16.82 -15.06
CA MET A 47 10.53 -16.00 -14.24
C MET A 47 11.23 -15.51 -12.98
N GLU A 48 12.01 -16.37 -12.31
CA GLU A 48 12.77 -15.99 -11.12
C GLU A 48 13.81 -14.90 -11.43
N VAL A 49 14.59 -15.06 -12.50
CA VAL A 49 15.59 -14.06 -12.93
C VAL A 49 14.94 -12.75 -13.35
N LEU A 50 13.82 -12.79 -14.09
CA LEU A 50 13.09 -11.61 -14.52
C LEU A 50 12.46 -10.86 -13.33
N LEU A 51 11.86 -11.58 -12.39
CA LEU A 51 11.33 -10.98 -11.16
C LEU A 51 12.44 -10.30 -10.35
N ALA A 52 13.61 -10.93 -10.23
CA ALA A 52 14.76 -10.34 -9.55
C ALA A 52 15.30 -9.09 -10.29
N ARG A 53 15.33 -9.08 -11.62
CA ARG A 53 15.71 -7.90 -12.43
C ARG A 53 14.69 -6.76 -12.31
N CYS A 54 13.40 -7.10 -12.23
CA CYS A 54 12.32 -6.13 -12.07
C CYS A 54 12.16 -5.64 -10.63
N ALA A 55 12.65 -6.40 -9.66
CA ALA A 55 12.80 -5.97 -8.28
C ALA A 55 13.95 -4.95 -8.18
N GLY A 56 13.71 -3.73 -8.69
CA GLY A 56 14.40 -2.57 -8.15
C GLY A 56 14.23 -2.54 -6.62
N SER A 57 15.08 -1.80 -5.91
CA SER A 57 14.82 -1.57 -4.48
C SER A 57 13.40 -1.04 -4.33
N ALA A 58 12.64 -1.57 -3.36
CA ALA A 58 11.27 -1.13 -3.13
C ALA A 58 11.27 0.41 -3.07
N PRO A 59 10.34 1.11 -3.74
CA PRO A 59 10.28 2.57 -3.69
C PRO A 59 10.31 3.05 -2.23
N GLU A 60 10.92 4.21 -1.97
CA GLU A 60 11.09 4.76 -0.60
C GLU A 60 9.75 4.75 0.16
N GLU A 61 8.65 5.03 -0.53
CA GLU A 61 7.30 5.02 0.04
C GLU A 61 6.88 3.64 0.57
N VAL A 62 7.23 2.56 -0.13
CA VAL A 62 6.92 1.17 0.28
C VAL A 62 7.75 0.78 1.50
N GLN A 63 9.02 1.21 1.55
CA GLN A 63 9.88 0.98 2.71
C GLN A 63 9.35 1.70 3.94
N LEU A 64 8.98 2.99 3.80
CA LEU A 64 8.39 3.78 4.87
C LEU A 64 7.07 3.21 5.39
N LEU A 65 6.20 2.69 4.51
CA LEU A 65 4.97 2.02 4.93
C LEU A 65 5.25 0.80 5.81
N ARG A 66 6.27 0.00 5.47
CA ARG A 66 6.71 -1.13 6.28
C ARG A 66 7.27 -0.68 7.64
N GLU A 67 8.15 0.32 7.65
CA GLU A 67 8.68 0.89 8.89
C GLU A 67 7.56 1.42 9.81
N ILE A 68 6.56 2.10 9.25
CA ILE A 68 5.40 2.61 10.00
C ILE A 68 4.59 1.46 10.61
N ALA A 69 4.40 0.35 9.88
CA ALA A 69 3.73 -0.83 10.41
C ALA A 69 4.51 -1.45 11.58
N ASP A 70 5.82 -1.65 11.40
CA ASP A 70 6.71 -2.21 12.42
C ASP A 70 6.75 -1.33 13.69
N LEU A 71 6.82 -0.01 13.52
CA LEU A 71 6.78 0.96 14.62
C LEU A 71 5.45 0.93 15.37
N ARG A 72 4.32 0.78 14.67
CA ARG A 72 3.00 0.64 15.31
C ARG A 72 2.92 -0.62 16.16
N GLU A 73 3.41 -1.74 15.65
CA GLU A 73 3.47 -2.97 16.43
C GLU A 73 4.42 -2.85 17.64
N ALA A 74 5.58 -2.23 17.45
CA ALA A 74 6.54 -2.01 18.53
C ALA A 74 5.93 -1.16 19.66
N ILE A 75 5.18 -0.10 19.32
CA ILE A 75 4.47 0.74 20.30
C ILE A 75 3.37 -0.05 21.01
N ALA A 76 2.65 -0.94 20.30
CA ALA A 76 1.61 -1.76 20.89
C ALA A 76 2.16 -2.77 21.92
N ARG A 77 3.37 -3.29 21.68
CA ARG A 77 4.08 -4.21 22.58
C ARG A 77 4.86 -3.50 23.69
N ALA A 78 5.14 -2.21 23.55
CA ALA A 78 5.97 -1.47 24.51
C ALA A 78 5.18 -1.02 25.76
N PRO A 79 5.75 -1.19 26.97
CA PRO A 79 5.16 -0.66 28.19
C PRO A 79 5.14 0.88 28.17
N ALA A 80 4.25 1.48 28.96
CA ALA A 80 4.20 2.92 29.12
C ALA A 80 5.53 3.43 29.70
N GLY A 81 6.13 4.44 29.05
CA GLY A 81 7.41 4.99 29.48
C GLY A 81 8.14 5.77 28.39
N PRO A 82 9.36 6.25 28.69
CA PRO A 82 10.15 7.07 27.77
C PRO A 82 10.51 6.32 26.47
N ALA A 83 10.68 5.00 26.52
CA ALA A 83 10.93 4.18 25.33
C ALA A 83 9.74 4.20 24.34
N ARG A 84 8.51 4.09 24.85
CA ARG A 84 7.28 4.17 24.03
C ARG A 84 7.09 5.56 23.43
N GLN A 85 7.44 6.62 24.17
CA GLN A 85 7.41 8.00 23.65
C GLN A 85 8.40 8.20 22.50
N LYS A 86 9.62 7.66 22.61
CA LYS A 86 10.61 7.70 21.52
C LYS A 86 10.10 6.99 20.26
N LEU A 87 9.56 5.78 20.40
CA LEU A 87 8.97 5.04 19.27
C LEU A 87 7.81 5.82 18.63
N ALA A 88 6.95 6.45 19.45
CA ALA A 88 5.86 7.28 18.96
C ALA A 88 6.36 8.53 18.22
N GLN A 89 7.48 9.11 18.63
CA GLN A 89 8.09 10.23 17.92
C GLN A 89 8.64 9.77 16.55
N THR A 90 9.39 8.67 16.52
CA THR A 90 9.88 8.09 15.26
C THR A 90 8.74 7.76 14.30
N LEU A 91 7.62 7.22 14.81
CA LEU A 91 6.43 6.95 14.01
C LEU A 91 5.86 8.22 13.36
N LYS A 92 5.80 9.34 14.09
CA LYS A 92 5.34 10.63 13.55
C LYS A 92 6.27 11.12 12.44
N ASP A 93 7.58 11.07 12.67
CA ASP A 93 8.57 11.54 11.70
C ASP A 93 8.51 10.74 10.39
N ARG A 94 8.38 9.40 10.49
CA ARG A 94 8.23 8.52 9.31
C ARG A 94 6.91 8.73 8.58
N THR A 95 5.83 8.96 9.32
CA THR A 95 4.52 9.28 8.72
C THR A 95 4.57 10.61 7.98
N LEU A 96 5.20 11.64 8.54
CA LEU A 96 5.36 12.94 7.89
C LEU A 96 6.19 12.83 6.60
N ARG A 97 7.31 12.08 6.65
CA ARG A 97 8.14 11.83 5.46
C ARG A 97 7.34 11.16 4.34
N LEU A 98 6.53 10.15 4.68
CA LEU A 98 5.69 9.47 3.72
C LEU A 98 4.67 10.41 3.07
N THR A 99 4.02 11.28 3.85
CA THR A 99 3.08 12.30 3.34
C THR A 99 3.77 13.24 2.35
N LEU A 100 4.94 13.77 2.69
CA LEU A 100 5.69 14.68 1.81
C LEU A 100 6.11 14.02 0.49
N LEU A 101 6.52 12.74 0.52
CA LEU A 101 6.85 12.00 -0.70
C LEU A 101 5.63 11.81 -1.62
N PHE A 102 4.45 11.57 -1.03
CA PHE A 102 3.22 11.46 -1.82
C PHE A 102 2.76 12.80 -2.39
N GLU A 103 2.93 13.90 -1.66
CA GLU A 103 2.67 15.25 -2.17
C GLU A 103 3.63 15.60 -3.32
N ALA A 104 4.93 15.34 -3.15
CA ALA A 104 5.94 15.67 -4.16
C ALA A 104 5.85 14.82 -5.44
N SER A 105 5.38 13.58 -5.35
CA SER A 105 5.28 12.65 -6.49
C SER A 105 3.97 12.78 -7.29
N GLY A 106 3.04 13.65 -6.87
CA GLY A 106 1.72 13.82 -7.53
C GLY A 106 0.79 12.61 -7.40
N LYS A 107 1.16 11.58 -6.61
CA LYS A 107 0.38 10.36 -6.36
C LYS A 107 -0.69 10.58 -5.27
N HIS A 108 -1.41 11.69 -5.34
CA HIS A 108 -2.28 12.23 -4.28
C HIS A 108 -3.50 11.37 -3.90
N VAL A 109 -3.80 10.31 -4.65
CA VAL A 109 -5.07 9.56 -4.56
C VAL A 109 -5.14 8.65 -3.31
N LEU A 110 -4.02 8.27 -2.70
CA LEU A 110 -4.03 7.30 -1.58
C LEU A 110 -4.05 7.93 -0.18
N VAL A 111 -3.49 9.13 0.02
CA VAL A 111 -3.44 9.76 1.36
C VAL A 111 -4.83 10.20 1.84
N GLY A 112 -5.66 10.74 0.94
CA GLY A 112 -7.04 11.13 1.26
C GLY A 112 -7.94 9.94 1.64
N LEU A 113 -7.66 8.74 1.14
CA LEU A 113 -8.43 7.52 1.45
C LEU A 113 -8.15 7.02 2.87
N LEU A 114 -6.91 7.19 3.36
CA LEU A 114 -6.51 6.77 4.70
C LEU A 114 -7.02 7.73 5.79
N ASP A 115 -7.11 9.03 5.51
CA ASP A 115 -7.73 10.00 6.42
C ASP A 115 -9.24 9.81 6.58
N GLY A 116 -9.92 9.31 5.54
CA GLY A 116 -11.34 8.98 5.57
C GLY A 116 -11.68 7.87 6.57
N ALA A 117 -10.83 6.84 6.67
CA ALA A 117 -11.04 5.73 7.60
C ALA A 117 -10.89 6.16 9.08
N ALA A 118 -9.99 7.09 9.38
CA ALA A 118 -9.81 7.62 10.73
C ALA A 118 -11.02 8.44 11.20
N ARG A 119 -11.66 9.21 10.29
CA ARG A 119 -12.86 10.00 10.62
C ARG A 119 -14.12 9.13 10.73
N ALA A 120 -14.24 8.05 9.95
CA ALA A 120 -15.37 7.12 10.04
C ALA A 120 -15.41 6.39 11.39
N GLY A 121 -14.26 6.01 11.94
CA GLY A 121 -14.17 5.41 13.29
C GLY A 121 -14.58 6.35 14.41
N ALA A 122 -14.26 7.65 14.31
CA ALA A 122 -14.62 8.64 15.32
C ALA A 122 -16.12 8.95 15.36
N LYS A 123 -16.83 8.84 14.23
CA LYS A 123 -18.28 9.11 14.17
C LYS A 123 -19.14 7.97 14.75
N LEU A 124 -18.61 6.74 14.82
CA LEU A 124 -19.26 5.59 15.44
C LEU A 124 -19.14 5.58 16.97
N ALA A 125 -18.08 6.19 17.53
CA ALA A 125 -17.88 6.29 18.97
C ALA A 125 -18.68 7.44 19.63
N ALA A 126 -19.10 8.45 18.86
CA ALA A 126 -19.82 9.62 19.38
C ALA A 126 -21.36 9.49 19.35
N GLY A 127 -21.91 8.37 18.89
CA GLY A 127 -23.36 8.18 18.67
C GLY A 127 -24.10 7.29 19.68
N ALA A 128 -23.45 6.75 20.72
CA ALA A 128 -24.07 5.81 21.66
C ALA A 128 -23.88 6.26 23.12
N GLY A 129 -24.38 7.45 23.46
CA GLY A 129 -24.64 7.82 24.85
C GLY A 129 -25.99 7.22 25.28
N PRO A 130 -26.12 6.63 26.49
CA PRO A 130 -27.38 6.06 26.94
C PRO A 130 -28.43 7.16 27.07
N GLU A 131 -29.56 6.97 26.39
CA GLU A 131 -30.75 7.81 26.44
C GLU A 131 -31.15 8.05 27.92
N PRO A 132 -31.38 9.30 28.37
CA PRO A 132 -31.80 9.56 29.73
C PRO A 132 -33.22 9.01 29.94
N ARG A 133 -33.36 8.06 30.88
CA ARG A 133 -34.65 7.51 31.31
C ARG A 133 -35.58 8.64 31.74
N ARG A 134 -36.68 8.85 30.99
CA ARG A 134 -37.76 9.74 31.39
C ARG A 134 -38.32 9.31 32.75
N PRO A 135 -38.65 10.25 33.66
CA PRO A 135 -39.28 9.89 34.92
C PRO A 135 -40.66 9.27 34.63
N ARG A 136 -40.89 8.07 35.17
CA ARG A 136 -42.23 7.45 35.20
C ARG A 136 -43.15 8.37 36.01
N SER A 137 -44.16 8.95 35.37
CA SER A 137 -45.28 9.57 36.05
C SER A 137 -45.90 8.51 36.96
N ARG A 138 -45.93 8.82 38.25
CA ARG A 138 -46.60 8.05 39.28
C ARG A 138 -48.04 8.56 39.31
N ASP A 139 -48.89 8.04 38.43
CA ASP A 139 -50.32 8.33 38.50
C ASP A 139 -50.94 7.52 39.63
N ARG A 140 -51.72 8.24 40.44
CA ARG A 140 -52.63 7.76 41.48
C ARG A 140 -53.88 7.18 40.87
#